data_AF-K0KK29-F1
#
_entry.id   AF-K0KK29-F1
#
_cell.length_a   1.000
_cell.length_b   1.000
_cell.length_c   1.000
_cell.angle_alpha   90.00
_cell.angle_beta   90.00
_cell.angle_gamma   90.00
#
_symmetry.space_group_name_H-M   'P 1'
#
loop_
_entity.id
_entity.type
_entity.pdbx_description
1 polymer ?
#
loop_
_entity_poly.entity_id
_entity_poly.type
_entity_poly.pdbx_seq_one_letter_code
_entity_poly.pdbx_strand_id
1 'polypeptide(L)'
;MQNESLTFIETIQATEWEEDQRKAVAICLQRSPCVLIERNSPKECVENPELAKDLPELCKSLMKSFWDCKKGWFDMSKRFRGNAPLSSGKYDEQYDKLSSGDFDPMEEFKKLQQLDSSRKE
;
A
#
# COMPACT_ATOMS: atom_id res chain seq x y z
N MET A 1 19.23 -29.94 -8.86
CA MET A 1 17.78 -29.84 -9.18
C MET A 1 17.11 -29.17 -8.01
N GLN A 2 17.03 -27.84 -8.03
CA GLN A 2 16.35 -27.06 -6.99
C GLN A 2 14.86 -27.02 -7.34
N ASN A 3 14.10 -27.85 -6.65
CA ASN A 3 12.66 -27.81 -6.35
C ASN A 3 11.86 -26.66 -7.02
N GLU A 4 11.50 -26.82 -8.30
CA GLU A 4 10.66 -25.85 -9.03
C GLU A 4 9.19 -25.84 -8.53
N SER A 5 8.74 -26.87 -7.81
CA SER A 5 7.35 -27.03 -7.35
C SER A 5 6.99 -26.28 -6.07
N LEU A 6 7.97 -25.82 -5.27
CA LEU A 6 7.69 -24.98 -4.09
C LEU A 6 7.29 -23.54 -4.48
N THR A 7 7.64 -23.11 -5.69
CA THR A 7 7.34 -21.75 -6.15
C THR A 7 5.85 -21.48 -6.28
N PHE A 8 5.02 -22.44 -6.72
CA PHE A 8 3.61 -22.17 -7.03
C PHE A 8 2.74 -21.94 -5.78
N ILE A 9 2.87 -22.78 -4.76
CA ILE A 9 2.13 -22.61 -3.49
C ILE A 9 2.68 -21.41 -2.71
N GLU A 10 4.00 -21.20 -2.70
CA GLU A 10 4.58 -19.99 -2.11
C GLU A 10 4.14 -18.73 -2.88
N THR A 11 3.93 -18.78 -4.20
CA THR A 11 3.42 -17.64 -4.98
C THR A 11 1.94 -17.39 -4.71
N ILE A 12 1.12 -18.44 -4.59
CA ILE A 12 -0.31 -18.30 -4.24
C ILE A 12 -0.45 -17.71 -2.83
N GLN A 13 0.25 -18.27 -1.84
CA GLN A 13 0.24 -17.70 -0.50
C GLN A 13 0.88 -16.31 -0.48
N ALA A 14 1.83 -16.01 -1.38
CA ALA A 14 2.42 -14.68 -1.56
C ALA A 14 1.45 -13.64 -2.16
N THR A 15 0.35 -14.07 -2.78
CA THR A 15 -0.64 -13.16 -3.37
C THR A 15 -1.75 -12.74 -2.41
N GLU A 16 -2.09 -13.55 -1.40
CA GLU A 16 -3.17 -13.26 -0.45
C GLU A 16 -2.70 -12.54 0.83
N TRP A 17 -1.52 -12.87 1.35
CA TRP A 17 -1.03 -12.36 2.65
C TRP A 17 -0.62 -10.86 2.68
N GLU A 18 -0.49 -10.20 1.53
CA GLU A 18 -0.08 -8.78 1.44
C GLU A 18 -1.25 -7.85 1.07
N GLU A 19 -2.46 -8.38 0.97
CA GLU A 19 -3.60 -7.67 0.38
C GLU A 19 -3.94 -6.37 1.10
N ASP A 20 -4.02 -6.40 2.44
CA ASP A 20 -4.32 -5.22 3.25
C ASP A 20 -3.24 -4.13 3.11
N GLN A 21 -1.95 -4.50 3.13
CA GLN A 21 -0.87 -3.53 2.98
C GLN A 21 -0.86 -2.92 1.58
N ARG A 22 -1.10 -3.75 0.55
CA ARG A 22 -1.22 -3.29 -0.84
C ARG A 22 -2.40 -2.33 -1.02
N LYS A 23 -3.57 -2.68 -0.46
CA LYS A 23 -4.77 -1.84 -0.51
C LYS A 23 -4.56 -0.54 0.25
N ALA A 24 -3.96 -0.57 1.44
CA ALA A 24 -3.65 0.63 2.22
C ALA A 24 -2.74 1.61 1.46
N VAL A 25 -1.69 1.09 0.81
CA VAL A 25 -0.83 1.89 -0.08
C VAL A 25 -1.62 2.48 -1.24
N ALA A 26 -2.40 1.65 -1.95
CA ALA A 26 -3.16 2.08 -3.12
C ALA A 26 -4.17 3.18 -2.78
N ILE A 27 -4.90 3.03 -1.66
CA ILE A 27 -5.81 4.02 -1.11
C ILE A 27 -5.10 5.34 -0.83
N CYS A 28 -3.93 5.28 -0.19
CA CYS A 28 -3.16 6.49 0.13
C CYS A 28 -2.72 7.23 -1.14
N LEU A 29 -2.21 6.49 -2.12
CA LEU A 29 -1.78 7.05 -3.40
C LEU A 29 -2.96 7.63 -4.19
N GLN A 30 -4.12 6.96 -4.24
CA GLN A 30 -5.32 7.47 -4.91
C GLN A 30 -5.82 8.80 -4.34
N ARG A 31 -5.60 9.04 -3.05
CA ARG A 31 -5.94 10.31 -2.38
C ARG A 31 -4.84 11.37 -2.50
N SER A 32 -3.62 10.95 -2.83
CA SER A 32 -2.46 11.84 -2.89
C SER A 32 -2.59 12.85 -4.04
N PRO A 33 -1.99 14.05 -3.93
CA PRO A 33 -2.07 15.06 -4.97
C PRO A 33 -1.51 14.55 -6.32
N CYS A 34 -0.46 13.72 -6.29
CA CYS A 34 0.17 13.16 -7.49
C CYS A 34 -0.80 12.31 -8.35
N VAL A 35 -1.70 11.53 -7.74
CA VAL A 35 -2.66 10.72 -8.50
C VAL A 35 -3.99 11.47 -8.69
N LEU A 36 -4.47 12.13 -7.64
CA LEU A 36 -5.80 12.73 -7.63
C LEU A 36 -5.88 14.02 -8.47
N ILE A 37 -4.85 14.86 -8.40
CA ILE A 37 -4.80 16.17 -9.05
C ILE A 37 -4.00 16.08 -10.35
N GLU A 38 -2.77 15.57 -10.28
CA GLU A 38 -1.84 15.52 -11.43
C GLU A 38 -2.15 14.36 -12.38
N ARG A 39 -3.00 13.39 -11.98
CA ARG A 39 -3.42 12.24 -12.79
C ARG A 39 -2.26 11.35 -13.25
N ASN A 40 -1.14 11.38 -12.55
CA ASN A 40 -0.04 10.45 -12.76
C ASN A 40 -0.44 9.03 -12.34
N SER A 41 0.25 8.04 -12.90
CA SER A 41 0.02 6.66 -12.45
C SER A 41 0.58 6.47 -11.02
N PRO A 42 -0.05 5.64 -10.17
CA PRO A 42 0.47 5.36 -8.82
C PRO A 42 1.92 4.84 -8.84
N LYS A 43 2.29 4.11 -9.90
CA LYS A 43 3.66 3.61 -10.12
C LYS A 43 4.63 4.75 -10.36
N GLU A 44 4.27 5.69 -11.23
CA GLU A 44 5.09 6.86 -11.55
C GLU A 44 5.28 7.78 -10.34
N CYS A 45 4.26 7.97 -9.51
CA CYS A 45 4.35 8.73 -8.26
C CYS A 45 5.38 8.17 -7.27
N VAL A 46 5.65 6.85 -7.33
CA VAL A 46 6.59 6.17 -6.42
C VAL A 46 7.98 6.03 -7.05
N GLU A 47 8.06 5.73 -8.34
CA GLU A 47 9.32 5.50 -9.05
C GLU A 47 10.04 6.80 -9.40
N ASN A 48 9.31 7.89 -9.67
CA ASN A 48 9.90 9.18 -10.00
C ASN A 48 10.33 9.90 -8.71
N PRO A 49 11.63 10.17 -8.50
CA PRO A 49 12.12 10.81 -7.28
C PRO A 49 11.63 12.25 -7.11
N GLU A 50 11.26 12.97 -8.18
CA GLU A 50 10.70 14.32 -8.05
C GLU A 50 9.28 14.25 -7.49
N LEU A 51 8.43 13.38 -8.03
CA LEU A 51 7.05 13.19 -7.56
C LEU A 51 6.98 12.53 -6.18
N ALA A 52 7.92 11.64 -5.89
CA ALA A 52 7.98 10.95 -4.61
C ALA A 52 8.30 11.89 -3.42
N LYS A 53 8.96 13.03 -3.67
CA LYS A 53 9.22 14.04 -2.62
C LYS A 53 7.92 14.64 -2.10
N ASP A 54 6.97 14.90 -2.99
CA ASP A 54 5.70 15.55 -2.69
C ASP A 54 4.65 14.58 -2.12
N LEU A 55 4.97 13.29 -2.03
CA LEU A 55 4.11 12.32 -1.37
C LEU A 55 4.02 12.60 0.14
N PRO A 56 2.80 12.52 0.72
CA PRO A 56 2.59 12.63 2.16
C PRO A 56 3.39 11.58 2.94
N GLU A 57 3.74 11.92 4.17
CA GLU A 57 4.52 11.05 5.07
C GLU A 57 3.75 9.77 5.40
N LEU A 58 2.43 9.86 5.54
CA LEU A 58 1.54 8.73 5.67
C LEU A 58 1.77 7.69 4.56
N CYS A 59 1.79 8.12 3.29
CA CYS A 59 1.95 7.20 2.16
C CYS A 59 3.37 6.60 2.16
N LYS A 60 4.40 7.38 2.48
CA LYS A 60 5.79 6.89 2.62
C LYS A 60 5.91 5.85 3.74
N SER A 61 5.23 6.07 4.87
CA SER A 61 5.18 5.14 5.99
C SER A 61 4.50 3.82 5.62
N LEU A 62 3.33 3.88 4.97
CA LEU A 62 2.61 2.70 4.49
C LEU A 62 3.43 1.91 3.45
N MET A 63 4.11 2.61 2.53
CA MET A 63 5.03 1.99 1.59
C MET A 63 6.17 1.25 2.30
N LYS A 64 6.77 1.85 3.32
CA LYS A 64 7.81 1.20 4.12
C LYS A 64 7.27 -0.05 4.80
N SER A 65 6.09 0.02 5.43
CA SER A 65 5.42 -1.13 6.04
C SER A 65 5.14 -2.24 5.04
N PHE A 66 4.68 -1.90 3.84
CA PHE A 66 4.50 -2.85 2.73
C PHE A 66 5.83 -3.52 2.36
N TRP A 67 6.92 -2.77 2.16
CA TRP A 67 8.21 -3.37 1.84
C TRP A 67 8.78 -4.24 2.96
N ASP A 68 8.61 -3.84 4.22
CA ASP A 68 9.07 -4.63 5.37
C ASP A 68 8.23 -5.90 5.56
N CYS A 69 6.93 -5.81 5.29
CA CYS A 69 6.04 -6.95 5.14
C CYS A 69 6.61 -7.88 4.06
N LYS A 70 6.73 -7.40 2.81
CA LYS A 70 7.26 -8.14 1.65
C LYS A 70 8.60 -8.82 1.93
N LYS A 71 9.53 -8.15 2.61
CA LYS A 71 10.82 -8.75 3.00
C LYS A 71 10.67 -9.89 4.00
N GLY A 72 9.68 -9.81 4.89
CA GLY A 72 9.31 -10.91 5.78
C GLY A 72 8.78 -12.14 5.04
N TRP A 73 8.29 -11.98 3.80
CA TRP A 73 7.99 -13.13 2.96
C TRP A 73 9.24 -13.92 2.61
N PHE A 74 10.27 -13.24 2.11
CA PHE A 74 11.49 -13.89 1.62
C PHE A 74 12.42 -14.34 2.74
N ASP A 75 12.34 -13.70 3.91
CA ASP A 75 13.09 -14.08 5.11
C ASP A 75 12.13 -14.56 6.21
N MET A 76 11.93 -15.88 6.27
CA MET A 76 11.02 -16.54 7.22
C MET A 76 11.34 -16.21 8.69
N SER A 77 12.60 -15.88 9.00
CA SER A 77 13.04 -15.49 10.34
C SER A 77 12.34 -14.22 10.85
N LYS A 78 11.84 -13.39 9.92
CA LYS A 78 11.09 -12.16 10.23
C LYS A 78 9.60 -12.41 10.44
N ARG A 79 9.02 -13.49 9.90
CA ARG A 79 7.61 -13.84 10.12
C ARG A 79 7.32 -14.21 11.57
N PHE A 80 8.24 -14.96 12.20
CA PHE A 80 8.11 -15.37 13.60
C PHE A 80 8.22 -14.22 14.61
N ARG A 81 8.71 -13.04 14.19
CA ARG A 81 8.87 -11.85 15.04
C ARG A 81 7.72 -10.85 14.94
N GLY A 82 6.59 -11.23 14.31
CA GLY A 82 5.36 -10.42 14.32
C GLY A 82 5.12 -9.56 13.07
N ASN A 83 5.84 -9.77 11.97
CA ASN A 83 5.60 -9.08 10.70
C ASN A 83 4.60 -9.80 9.77
N ALA A 84 3.68 -10.61 10.33
CA ALA A 84 2.67 -11.31 9.53
C ALA A 84 1.33 -10.57 9.63
N PRO A 85 1.00 -9.63 8.73
CA PRO A 85 -0.38 -9.19 8.61
C PRO A 85 -1.18 -10.34 8.02
N LEU A 86 -2.19 -10.80 8.76
CA LEU A 86 -3.27 -11.58 8.16
C LEU A 86 -4.19 -10.59 7.45
N SER A 87 -4.66 -10.95 6.24
CA SER A 87 -5.68 -10.16 5.55
C SER A 87 -6.92 -10.10 6.43
N SER A 88 -7.27 -8.89 6.86
CA SER A 88 -8.43 -8.59 7.70
C SER A 88 -9.62 -8.07 6.89
N GLY A 89 -9.41 -7.78 5.60
CA GLY A 89 -10.40 -7.17 4.72
C GLY A 89 -10.72 -5.71 5.09
N LYS A 90 -9.94 -5.12 6.00
CA LYS A 90 -10.22 -3.79 6.58
C LYS A 90 -10.29 -2.69 5.53
N TYR A 91 -9.54 -2.84 4.44
CA TYR A 91 -9.41 -1.81 3.40
C TYR A 91 -10.24 -2.10 2.14
N ASP A 92 -10.99 -3.19 2.12
CA ASP A 92 -11.65 -3.70 0.91
C ASP A 92 -12.74 -2.74 0.42
N GLU A 93 -13.70 -2.43 1.29
CA GLU A 93 -14.78 -1.49 0.95
C GLU A 93 -14.26 -0.12 0.50
N GLN A 94 -13.19 0.34 1.15
CA GLN A 94 -12.59 1.63 0.85
C GLN A 94 -11.87 1.63 -0.50
N TYR A 95 -11.14 0.56 -0.79
CA TYR A 95 -10.47 0.36 -2.06
C TYR A 95 -11.47 0.28 -3.21
N ASP A 96 -12.59 -0.44 -3.02
CA ASP A 96 -13.62 -0.59 -4.04
C ASP A 96 -14.36 0.73 -4.32
N LYS A 97 -14.65 1.53 -3.29
CA LYS A 97 -15.23 2.88 -3.43
C LYS A 97 -14.33 3.82 -4.22
N LEU A 98 -13.05 3.88 -3.87
CA LEU A 98 -12.08 4.73 -4.60
C LEU A 98 -11.85 4.22 -6.03
N SER A 99 -11.87 2.91 -6.25
CA SER A 99 -11.64 2.32 -7.58
C SER A 99 -12.85 2.43 -8.51
N SER A 100 -14.08 2.44 -7.96
CA SER A 100 -15.32 2.62 -8.73
C SER A 100 -15.57 4.06 -9.16
N GLY A 101 -14.83 5.03 -8.61
CA GLY A 101 -14.97 6.45 -8.95
C GLY A 101 -16.13 7.16 -8.24
N ASP A 102 -16.83 6.48 -7.33
CA ASP A 102 -17.90 7.05 -6.51
C ASP A 102 -17.31 7.74 -5.26
N PHE A 103 -16.63 8.87 -5.48
CA PHE A 103 -16.04 9.67 -4.40
C PHE A 103 -15.97 11.16 -4.74
N ASP A 104 -16.03 12.02 -3.72
CA ASP A 104 -15.73 13.46 -3.85
C ASP A 104 -14.20 13.68 -3.71
N PRO A 105 -13.51 14.14 -4.77
CA PRO A 105 -12.07 14.40 -4.72
C PRO A 105 -11.67 15.34 -3.57
N MET A 106 -12.47 16.36 -3.27
CA MET A 106 -12.11 17.36 -2.26
C MET A 106 -12.19 16.76 -0.85
N GLU A 107 -13.20 15.93 -0.60
CA GLU A 107 -13.36 15.24 0.68
C GLU A 107 -12.24 14.23 0.91
N GLU A 108 -11.91 13.42 -0.10
CA GLU A 108 -10.88 12.39 -0.01
C GLU A 108 -9.47 12.98 0.17
N PHE A 109 -9.18 14.10 -0.49
CA PHE A 109 -7.94 14.85 -0.28
C PHE A 109 -7.84 15.42 1.14
N LYS A 110 -8.93 16.00 1.65
CA LYS A 110 -8.97 16.53 3.03
C LYS A 110 -8.79 15.42 4.08
N LYS A 111 -9.40 14.25 3.86
CA LYS A 111 -9.19 13.06 4.72
C LYS A 111 -7.71 12.68 4.76
N LEU A 112 -7.02 12.71 3.62
CA LEU A 112 -5.59 12.42 3.57
C LEU A 112 -4.76 13.42 4.39
N GLN A 113 -5.04 14.72 4.25
CA GLN A 113 -4.35 15.75 5.03
C GLN A 113 -4.54 15.55 6.54
N GLN A 114 -5.77 15.22 6.97
CA GLN A 114 -6.05 14.93 8.37
C GLN A 114 -5.24 13.73 8.87
N LEU A 115 -5.27 12.61 8.13
CA LEU A 115 -4.54 11.39 8.48
C LEU A 115 -3.01 11.57 8.49
N ASP A 116 -2.48 12.41 7.60
CA ASP A 116 -1.06 12.75 7.56
C ASP A 116 -0.67 13.63 8.77
N SER A 117 -1.52 14.59 9.13
CA SER A 117 -1.29 15.48 10.27
C SER A 117 -1.30 14.73 11.60
N SER A 118 -2.27 13.83 11.83
CA SER A 118 -2.37 13.04 13.06
C SER A 118 -1.22 12.06 13.28
N ARG A 119 -0.38 11.83 12.26
CA ARG A 119 0.77 10.92 12.34
C ARG A 119 2.09 11.66 12.62
N LYS A 120 2.09 12.99 12.48
CA LYS A 120 3.22 13.87 12.77
C LYS A 120 3.27 14.30 14.25
N GLU A 121 2.17 14.14 14.97
CA GLU A 121 2.06 14.31 16.43
C GLU A 121 2.53 13.06 17.18
#